data_AF-A0A951Q6R8-F1
#
_entry.id   AF-A0A951Q6R8-F1
#
_cell.length_a   1.000
_cell.length_b   1.000
_cell.length_c   1.000
_cell.angle_alpha   90.00
_cell.angle_beta   90.00
_cell.angle_gamma   90.00
#
_symmetry.space_group_name_H-M   'P 1'
#
loop_
_entity.id
_entity.type
_entity.pdbx_description
1 polymer ?
#
loop_
_entity_poly.entity_id
_entity_poly.type
_entity_poly.pdbx_seq_one_letter_code
_entity_poly.pdbx_strand_id
1 'polypeptide(L)'
;MLSYDAATKVRIRTEWNPNADWGAIIHGIQTLLGGTRTQPPSTVDPQDLRVRKIRTLLDYPLDLVKQWLQFQDATSPSQLHVSKVDELVKTMCLAWATDKCEHPNHAESSYQKQVVDAVAQGADELTAISAWMEQIQGTKSEAA
;
A
#
# COMPACT_ATOMS: atom_id res chain seq x y z
N MET A 1 25.89 -17.88 22.24
CA MET A 1 25.92 -18.59 20.95
C MET A 1 26.56 -17.63 19.95
N LEU A 2 27.79 -17.92 19.54
CA LEU A 2 28.63 -17.02 18.74
C LEU A 2 28.39 -17.28 17.26
N SER A 3 28.12 -16.23 16.48
CA SER A 3 28.22 -16.27 15.02
C SER A 3 29.45 -15.48 14.59
N TYR A 4 30.37 -16.19 13.93
CA TYR A 4 31.67 -15.73 13.46
C TYR A 4 31.57 -15.56 11.94
N ASP A 5 31.77 -14.36 11.41
CA ASP A 5 31.79 -14.12 9.96
C ASP A 5 33.23 -14.15 9.44
N ALA A 6 33.48 -15.00 8.45
CA ALA A 6 34.82 -15.42 8.04
C ALA A 6 35.51 -14.46 7.03
N ALA A 7 34.86 -13.39 6.59
CA ALA A 7 35.38 -12.58 5.48
C ALA A 7 36.29 -11.41 5.90
N THR A 8 36.09 -10.79 7.06
CA THR A 8 36.75 -9.48 7.32
C THR A 8 37.52 -9.35 8.62
N LYS A 9 37.45 -10.30 9.57
CA LYS A 9 38.26 -10.30 10.82
C LYS A 9 38.25 -8.97 11.62
N VAL A 10 37.34 -8.04 11.37
CA VAL A 10 37.25 -6.80 12.16
C VAL A 10 36.16 -6.98 13.22
N ARG A 11 36.57 -6.94 14.49
CA ARG A 11 35.64 -6.91 15.63
C ARG A 11 34.80 -5.64 15.53
N ILE A 12 33.55 -5.76 15.11
CA ILE A 12 32.62 -4.64 15.17
C ILE A 12 32.28 -4.42 16.65
N ARG A 13 33.01 -3.50 17.28
CA ARG A 13 32.66 -2.96 18.59
C ARG A 13 31.57 -1.93 18.35
N THR A 14 30.31 -2.36 18.48
CA THR A 14 29.14 -1.48 18.35
C THR A 14 29.05 -0.59 19.60
N GLU A 15 29.83 0.48 19.63
CA GLU A 15 29.54 1.59 20.53
C GLU A 15 28.40 2.40 19.90
N TRP A 16 27.21 2.28 20.48
CA TRP A 16 26.04 3.04 20.06
C TRP A 16 26.26 4.50 20.46
N ASN A 17 26.68 5.34 19.52
CA ASN A 17 26.91 6.76 19.76
C ASN A 17 25.64 7.56 19.42
N PRO A 18 24.88 8.05 20.41
CA PRO A 18 23.58 8.69 20.20
C PRO A 18 23.68 10.06 19.50
N ASN A 19 24.89 10.62 19.44
CA ASN A 19 25.19 11.86 18.73
C ASN A 19 25.80 11.62 17.34
N ALA A 20 25.87 10.37 16.88
CA ALA A 20 26.34 10.07 15.54
C ALA A 20 25.33 10.58 14.51
N ASP A 21 25.83 11.27 13.50
CA ASP A 21 25.04 11.68 12.35
C ASP A 21 24.70 10.45 11.50
N TRP A 22 23.66 9.73 11.93
CA TRP A 22 23.19 8.51 11.28
C TRP A 22 22.85 8.76 9.81
N GLY A 23 22.43 9.98 9.46
CA GLY A 23 22.17 10.40 8.09
C GLY A 23 23.40 10.24 7.20
N ALA A 24 24.53 10.82 7.58
CA ALA A 24 25.78 10.73 6.83
C ALA A 24 26.32 9.29 6.74
N ILE A 25 26.18 8.50 7.82
CA ILE A 25 26.65 7.12 7.87
C ILE A 25 25.85 6.23 6.93
N ILE A 26 24.52 6.35 6.94
CA ILE A 26 23.63 5.60 6.03
C ILE A 26 23.92 5.99 4.57
N HIS A 27 24.12 7.29 4.30
CA HIS A 27 24.43 7.78 2.96
C HIS A 27 25.79 7.27 2.44
N GLY A 28 26.80 7.17 3.31
CA GLY A 28 28.10 6.60 2.97
C GLY A 28 28.05 5.10 2.68
N ILE A 29 27.27 4.34 3.46
CA ILE A 29 27.06 2.90 3.24
C ILE A 29 26.33 2.65 1.92
N GLN A 30 25.29 3.44 1.62
CA GLN A 30 24.56 3.38 0.35
C GLN A 30 25.45 3.71 -0.86
N THR A 31 26.36 4.68 -0.70
CA THR A 31 27.34 5.05 -1.74
C THR A 31 28.35 3.92 -2.00
N LEU A 32 28.78 3.22 -0.96
CA LEU A 32 29.76 2.13 -1.06
C LEU A 32 29.16 0.84 -1.67
N LEU A 33 27.86 0.60 -1.45
CA LEU A 33 27.13 -0.57 -1.96
C LEU A 33 26.54 -0.36 -3.37
N GLY A 34 26.52 0.87 -3.89
CA GLY A 34 25.94 1.24 -5.19
C GLY A 34 26.81 0.97 -6.43
N GLY A 35 27.99 0.37 -6.28
CA GLY A 35 29.00 0.24 -7.35
C GLY A 35 28.70 -0.78 -8.47
N THR A 36 27.68 -1.64 -8.34
CA THR A 36 27.30 -2.59 -9.40
C THR A 36 25.80 -2.88 -9.43
N ARG A 37 24.98 -1.89 -9.81
CA ARG A 37 23.80 -2.08 -10.67
C ARG A 37 23.15 -0.71 -10.85
N THR A 38 23.20 -0.23 -12.09
CA THR A 38 22.47 0.97 -12.52
C THR A 38 20.97 0.76 -12.25
N GLN A 39 20.45 1.27 -11.15
CA GLN A 39 19.02 1.51 -10.96
C GLN A 39 18.87 2.89 -10.28
N PRO A 40 18.26 3.89 -10.95
CA PRO A 40 18.06 5.23 -10.42
C PRO A 40 17.16 5.23 -9.16
N PRO A 41 17.14 6.33 -8.37
CA PRO A 41 16.47 6.40 -7.07
C PRO A 41 15.03 5.90 -7.17
N SER A 42 14.65 5.01 -6.27
CA SER A 42 13.35 4.36 -6.22
C SER A 42 12.23 5.39 -6.04
N THR A 43 11.75 5.94 -7.16
CA THR A 43 10.45 6.59 -7.25
C THR A 43 9.43 5.53 -6.85
N VAL A 44 8.88 5.65 -5.64
CA VAL A 44 7.76 4.82 -5.22
C VAL A 44 6.69 4.99 -6.29
N ASP A 45 6.35 3.91 -7.00
CA ASP A 45 5.45 4.01 -8.14
C ASP A 45 4.10 4.59 -7.65
N PRO A 46 3.51 5.54 -8.39
CA PRO A 46 2.25 6.16 -7.97
C PRO A 46 1.14 5.12 -7.75
N GLN A 47 1.17 3.97 -8.44
CA GLN A 47 0.22 2.87 -8.24
C GLN A 47 0.44 2.14 -6.91
N ASP A 48 1.70 1.86 -6.54
CA ASP A 48 2.05 1.29 -5.24
C ASP A 48 1.62 2.20 -4.09
N LEU A 49 1.82 3.51 -4.24
CA LEU A 49 1.35 4.50 -3.26
C LEU A 49 -0.18 4.52 -3.17
N ARG A 50 -0.88 4.48 -4.30
CA ARG A 50 -2.35 4.45 -4.36
C ARG A 50 -2.90 3.22 -3.63
N VAL A 51 -2.45 2.02 -3.99
CA VAL A 51 -2.88 0.75 -3.37
C VAL A 51 -2.55 0.75 -1.87
N ARG A 52 -1.37 1.22 -1.47
CA ARG A 52 -0.99 1.27 -0.05
C ARG A 52 -1.87 2.20 0.76
N LYS A 53 -2.19 3.38 0.23
CA LYS A 53 -3.07 4.36 0.90
C LYS A 53 -4.48 3.79 1.06
N ILE A 54 -5.05 3.24 -0.01
CA ILE A 54 -6.40 2.64 -0.01
C ILE A 54 -6.46 1.42 0.91
N ARG A 55 -5.43 0.56 0.90
CA ARG A 55 -5.31 -0.55 1.83
C ARG A 55 -5.34 -0.11 3.28
N THR A 56 -4.58 0.94 3.60
CA THR A 56 -4.52 1.49 4.97
C THR A 56 -5.86 2.09 5.37
N LEU A 57 -6.54 2.75 4.43
CA LEU A 57 -7.85 3.36 4.64
C LEU A 57 -8.94 2.30 4.94
N LEU A 58 -8.95 1.20 4.19
CA LEU A 58 -9.90 0.09 4.34
C LEU A 58 -9.54 -0.90 5.46
N ASP A 59 -8.39 -0.71 6.11
CA ASP A 59 -7.76 -1.72 6.98
C ASP A 59 -7.68 -3.12 6.31
N TYR A 60 -7.47 -3.14 5.00
CA TYR A 60 -7.53 -4.36 4.21
C TYR A 60 -6.24 -5.20 4.37
N PRO A 61 -6.33 -6.51 4.59
CA PRO A 61 -5.15 -7.33 4.86
C PRO A 61 -4.20 -7.39 3.66
N LEU A 62 -2.92 -7.20 3.93
CA LEU A 62 -1.83 -7.27 2.95
C LEU A 62 -1.76 -8.62 2.23
N ASP A 63 -2.18 -9.67 2.91
CA ASP A 63 -2.16 -11.03 2.39
C ASP A 63 -3.13 -11.22 1.22
N LEU A 64 -4.33 -10.65 1.30
CA LEU A 64 -5.31 -10.70 0.22
C LEU A 64 -4.84 -9.90 -1.01
N VAL A 65 -4.18 -8.75 -0.81
CA VAL A 65 -3.57 -8.00 -1.90
C VAL A 65 -2.47 -8.83 -2.58
N LYS A 66 -1.61 -9.50 -1.81
CA LYS A 66 -0.58 -10.39 -2.35
C LYS A 66 -1.17 -11.55 -3.14
N GLN A 67 -2.22 -12.20 -2.60
CA GLN A 67 -2.90 -13.29 -3.29
C GLN A 67 -3.54 -12.82 -4.61
N TRP A 68 -4.18 -11.65 -4.59
CA TRP A 68 -4.75 -11.06 -5.81
C TRP A 68 -3.67 -10.74 -6.85
N LEU A 69 -2.54 -10.16 -6.42
CA LEU A 69 -1.41 -9.88 -7.30
C LEU A 69 -0.82 -11.17 -7.89
N GLN A 70 -0.63 -12.21 -7.08
CA GLN A 70 -0.17 -13.53 -7.55
C GLN A 70 -1.15 -14.15 -8.55
N PHE A 71 -2.46 -13.96 -8.37
CA PHE A 71 -3.46 -14.41 -9.32
C PHE A 71 -3.37 -13.68 -10.68
N GLN A 72 -2.85 -12.44 -10.68
CA GLN A 72 -2.54 -11.69 -11.91
C GLN A 72 -1.11 -11.91 -12.43
N ASP A 73 -0.38 -12.89 -11.88
CA ASP A 73 1.04 -13.16 -12.18
C ASP A 73 1.96 -11.93 -11.93
N ALA A 74 1.58 -11.07 -10.99
CA ALA A 74 2.30 -9.86 -10.61
C ALA A 74 2.84 -9.94 -9.19
N THR A 75 3.97 -9.27 -8.95
CA THR A 75 4.59 -9.16 -7.62
C THR A 75 4.29 -7.81 -6.95
N SER A 76 4.02 -6.78 -7.76
CA SER A 76 3.68 -5.42 -7.32
C SER A 76 2.58 -4.82 -8.20
N PRO A 77 1.71 -3.94 -7.65
CA PRO A 77 0.66 -3.27 -8.43
C PRO A 77 1.22 -2.36 -9.54
N SER A 78 2.43 -1.82 -9.40
CA SER A 78 3.11 -1.08 -10.47
C SER A 78 3.45 -1.90 -11.70
N GLN A 79 3.55 -3.23 -11.57
CA GLN A 79 3.75 -4.12 -12.72
C GLN A 79 2.47 -4.34 -13.51
N LEU A 80 1.32 -3.96 -12.94
CA LEU A 80 0.03 -4.08 -13.57
C LEU A 80 -0.34 -2.78 -14.31
N HIS A 81 -1.21 -2.92 -15.30
CA HIS A 81 -1.79 -1.78 -15.97
C HIS A 81 -2.71 -1.02 -15.01
N VAL A 82 -2.84 0.30 -15.17
CA VAL A 82 -3.70 1.15 -14.33
C VAL A 82 -5.13 0.61 -14.23
N SER A 83 -5.67 0.03 -15.30
CA SER A 83 -6.99 -0.62 -15.32
C SER A 83 -7.09 -1.79 -14.33
N LYS A 84 -6.03 -2.60 -14.21
CA LYS A 84 -5.97 -3.72 -13.27
C LYS A 84 -5.82 -3.24 -11.85
N VAL A 85 -5.06 -2.17 -11.62
CA VAL A 85 -4.98 -1.53 -10.31
C VAL A 85 -6.34 -0.96 -9.89
N ASP A 86 -7.10 -0.40 -10.82
CA ASP A 86 -8.47 0.06 -10.58
C ASP A 86 -9.39 -1.11 -10.18
N GLU A 87 -9.28 -2.25 -10.87
CA GLU A 87 -10.00 -3.49 -10.50
C GLU A 87 -9.61 -4.01 -9.11
N LEU A 88 -8.33 -3.94 -8.73
CA LEU A 88 -7.87 -4.29 -7.38
C LEU A 88 -8.50 -3.37 -6.34
N VAL A 89 -8.45 -2.06 -6.56
CA VAL A 89 -9.05 -1.05 -5.67
C VAL A 89 -10.54 -1.29 -5.51
N LYS A 90 -11.25 -1.52 -6.62
CA LYS A 90 -12.68 -1.85 -6.60
C LYS A 90 -12.94 -3.13 -5.80
N THR A 91 -12.15 -4.19 -6.04
CA THR A 91 -12.29 -5.47 -5.32
C THR A 91 -12.07 -5.30 -3.82
N MET A 92 -11.07 -4.52 -3.41
CA MET A 92 -10.81 -4.22 -1.99
C MET A 92 -11.98 -3.47 -1.35
N CYS A 93 -12.53 -2.46 -2.04
CA CYS A 93 -13.67 -1.70 -1.55
C CYS A 93 -14.95 -2.55 -1.43
N LEU A 94 -15.21 -3.39 -2.44
CA LEU A 94 -16.36 -4.31 -2.42
C LEU A 94 -16.23 -5.38 -1.32
N ALA A 95 -15.02 -5.94 -1.15
CA ALA A 95 -14.76 -6.91 -0.09
C ALA A 95 -14.93 -6.30 1.29
N TRP A 96 -14.42 -5.08 1.50
CA TRP A 96 -14.65 -4.33 2.74
C TRP A 96 -16.14 -4.07 2.99
N ALA A 97 -16.86 -3.60 1.97
CA ALA A 97 -18.28 -3.32 2.12
C ALA A 97 -19.11 -4.60 2.30
N THR A 98 -18.69 -5.74 1.77
CA THR A 98 -19.35 -7.03 2.04
C THR A 98 -19.18 -7.46 3.50
N ASP A 99 -18.04 -7.15 4.13
CA ASP A 99 -17.80 -7.40 5.55
C ASP A 99 -18.57 -6.43 6.46
N LYS A 100 -18.71 -5.16 6.05
CA LYS A 100 -19.31 -4.10 6.88
C LYS A 100 -20.80 -3.85 6.65
N CYS A 101 -21.27 -4.03 5.41
CA CYS A 101 -22.64 -3.75 4.97
C CYS A 101 -23.45 -5.05 4.91
N GLU A 102 -24.66 -5.03 5.47
CA GLU A 102 -25.59 -6.17 5.45
C GLU A 102 -26.16 -6.44 4.04
N HIS A 103 -26.06 -5.46 3.13
CA HIS A 103 -26.57 -5.56 1.76
C HIS A 103 -25.47 -5.32 0.70
N PRO A 104 -24.77 -6.37 0.25
CA PRO A 104 -23.65 -6.25 -0.69
C PRO A 104 -24.04 -5.63 -2.05
N ASN A 105 -25.26 -5.89 -2.53
CA ASN A 105 -25.77 -5.29 -3.78
C ASN A 105 -25.94 -3.76 -3.70
N HIS A 106 -26.21 -3.23 -2.51
CA HIS A 106 -26.36 -1.80 -2.29
C HIS A 106 -25.00 -1.09 -2.27
N ALA A 107 -23.98 -1.76 -1.72
CA ALA A 107 -22.62 -1.25 -1.65
C ALA A 107 -22.00 -1.04 -3.03
N GLU A 108 -22.10 -2.03 -3.93
CA GLU A 108 -21.52 -1.91 -5.28
C GLU A 108 -22.16 -0.76 -6.08
N SER A 109 -23.50 -0.68 -6.06
CA SER A 109 -24.24 0.39 -6.73
C SER A 109 -23.88 1.77 -6.17
N SER A 110 -23.71 1.88 -4.85
CA SER A 110 -23.33 3.12 -4.18
C SER A 110 -21.87 3.51 -4.47
N TYR A 111 -20.95 2.54 -4.49
CA TYR A 111 -19.54 2.76 -4.84
C TYR A 111 -19.42 3.34 -6.24
N GLN A 112 -20.09 2.72 -7.22
CA GLN A 112 -20.03 3.17 -8.59
C GLN A 112 -20.70 4.55 -8.75
N LYS A 113 -21.74 4.86 -7.99
CA LYS A 113 -22.39 6.17 -8.05
C LYS A 113 -21.61 7.27 -7.36
N GLN A 114 -20.89 7.00 -6.27
CA GLN A 114 -20.19 8.03 -5.50
C GLN A 114 -18.72 8.10 -5.83
N VAL A 115 -18.02 6.98 -5.81
CA VAL A 115 -16.56 6.95 -6.03
C VAL A 115 -16.25 7.23 -7.49
N VAL A 116 -16.90 6.55 -8.44
CA VAL A 116 -16.60 6.77 -9.87
C VAL A 116 -17.07 8.14 -10.35
N ASP A 117 -18.23 8.62 -9.88
CA ASP A 117 -18.72 9.98 -10.21
C ASP A 117 -17.80 11.07 -9.64
N ALA A 118 -17.39 10.96 -8.38
CA ALA A 118 -16.47 11.91 -7.75
C ALA A 118 -15.09 11.91 -8.44
N VAL A 119 -14.55 10.74 -8.78
CA VAL A 119 -13.29 10.64 -9.53
C VAL A 119 -13.44 11.22 -10.94
N ALA A 120 -14.58 11.01 -11.61
CA ALA A 120 -14.87 11.62 -12.91
C ALA A 120 -15.00 13.16 -12.83
N GLN A 121 -15.45 13.68 -11.69
CA GLN A 121 -15.46 15.12 -11.39
C GLN A 121 -14.09 15.67 -11.00
N GLY A 122 -13.05 14.83 -10.91
CA GLY A 122 -11.68 15.20 -10.58
C GLY A 122 -11.38 15.23 -9.08
N ALA A 123 -12.23 14.64 -8.25
CA ALA A 123 -11.96 14.48 -6.82
C ALA A 123 -10.92 13.38 -6.57
N ASP A 124 -10.16 13.54 -5.48
CA ASP A 124 -9.25 12.50 -5.00
C ASP A 124 -10.02 11.21 -4.67
N GLU A 125 -9.61 10.12 -5.31
CA GLU A 125 -10.23 8.81 -5.10
C GLU A 125 -10.26 8.39 -3.62
N LEU A 126 -9.20 8.67 -2.87
CA LEU A 126 -9.17 8.37 -1.43
C LEU A 126 -10.25 9.12 -0.65
N THR A 127 -10.47 10.39 -0.99
CA THR A 127 -11.50 11.22 -0.36
C THR A 127 -12.88 10.70 -0.72
N ALA A 128 -13.08 10.32 -1.98
CA ALA A 128 -14.34 9.73 -2.43
C ALA A 128 -14.64 8.39 -1.76
N ILE A 129 -13.64 7.49 -1.65
CA ILE A 129 -13.78 6.19 -0.98
C ILE A 129 -14.05 6.38 0.51
N SER A 130 -13.29 7.26 1.19
CA SER A 130 -13.52 7.52 2.62
C SER A 130 -14.91 8.06 2.91
N ALA A 131 -15.37 9.06 2.15
CA ALA A 131 -16.73 9.60 2.28
C ALA A 131 -17.81 8.53 2.03
N TRP A 132 -17.61 7.68 1.01
CA TRP A 132 -18.51 6.56 0.73
C TRP A 132 -18.55 5.55 1.88
N MET A 133 -17.40 5.20 2.47
CA MET A 133 -17.34 4.30 3.62
C MET A 133 -18.04 4.86 4.86
N GLU A 134 -17.91 6.17 5.12
CA GLU A 134 -18.63 6.83 6.21
C GLU A 134 -20.15 6.75 6.01
N GLN A 135 -20.62 6.92 4.78
CA GLN A 135 -22.04 6.77 4.46
C GLN A 135 -22.53 5.34 4.70
N ILE A 136 -21.79 4.31 4.28
CA ILE A 136 -22.17 2.90 4.51
C ILE A 136 -22.20 2.55 5.99
N GLN A 137 -21.29 3.12 6.79
CA GLN A 137 -21.30 2.93 8.24
C GLN A 137 -22.44 3.71 8.91
N GLY A 138 -22.81 4.87 8.37
CA GLY A 138 -23.96 5.66 8.82
C GLY A 138 -25.29 4.95 8.55
N THR A 139 -25.49 4.34 7.38
CA THR A 139 -26.72 3.61 7.05
C THR A 139 -26.92 2.36 7.90
N LYS A 140 -25.84 1.71 8.35
CA LYS A 140 -25.90 0.62 9.34
C LYS A 140 -26.41 1.10 10.71
N SER A 141 -26.12 2.35 11.07
CA SER A 141 -26.49 2.91 12.38
C SER A 141 -27.93 3.44 12.42
N GLU A 142 -28.53 3.75 11.25
CA GLU A 142 -29.90 4.27 11.15
C GLU A 142 -30.98 3.17 11.08
N ALA A 143 -30.57 1.90 10.97
CA ALA A 143 -31.47 0.74 10.94
C ALA A 143 -31.60 0.01 12.30
N ALA A 144 -31.08 0.56 13.39
CA ALA A 144 -31.11 -0.02 14.74
C ALA A 144 -32.19 0.58 15.64
#